data_AF-A0A9E2HZY4-F1
#
_entry.id   AF-A0A9E2HZY4-F1
#
_cell.length_a   1.000
_cell.length_b   1.000
_cell.length_c   1.000
_cell.angle_alpha   90.00
_cell.angle_beta   90.00
_cell.angle_gamma   90.00
#
_symmetry.space_group_name_H-M   'P 1'
#
loop_
_entity.id
_entity.type
_entity.pdbx_description
1 polymer ?
#
loop_
_entity_poly.entity_id
_entity_poly.type
_entity_poly.pdbx_seq_one_letter_code
_entity_poly.pdbx_strand_id
1 'polypeptide(L)' 'MRVKLTIAYNGADFFGSQVQTETEQTVNGVLERALGTLQIEGKVIASGRTDRGVHATRQVLHFDLPPYWNDL' A
#
# COMPACT_ATOMS: atom_id res chain seq x y z
N MET A 1 -15.98 -4.09 1.79
CA MET A 1 -15.74 -4.71 0.44
C MET A 1 -14.25 -4.84 0.22
N ARG A 2 -13.72 -5.89 -0.40
CA ARG A 2 -12.29 -6.02 -0.68
C ARG A 2 -11.94 -5.51 -2.08
N VAL A 3 -10.97 -4.61 -2.18
CA VAL A 3 -10.53 -4.03 -3.46
C VAL A 3 -9.13 -4.52 -3.82
N LYS A 4 -8.94 -4.82 -5.11
CA LYS A 4 -7.63 -5.10 -5.70
C LYS A 4 -7.11 -3.83 -6.37
N LEU A 5 -5.90 -3.42 -6.01
CA LEU A 5 -5.16 -2.35 -6.69
C LEU A 5 -3.95 -2.95 -7.41
N THR A 6 -3.54 -2.32 -8.51
CA THR A 6 -2.26 -2.60 -9.15
C THR A 6 -1.50 -1.29 -9.25
N ILE A 7 -0.31 -1.24 -8.67
CA ILE A 7 0.52 -0.03 -8.59
C ILE A 7 1.87 -0.22 -9.27
N ALA A 8 2.45 0.90 -9.69
CA ALA A 8 3.86 1.02 -10.03
C ALA A 8 4.52 1.99 -9.05
N TYR A 9 5.79 1.73 -8.71
CA TYR A 9 6.57 2.65 -7.89
C TYR A 9 8.06 2.55 -8.22
N ASN A 10 8.73 3.70 -8.13
CA ASN A 10 10.18 3.77 -8.10
C ASN A 10 10.64 3.49 -6.67
N GLY A 11 11.27 2.33 -6.42
CA GLY A 11 11.73 1.92 -5.10
C GLY A 11 12.89 2.75 -4.52
N ALA A 12 13.54 3.62 -5.30
CA ALA A 12 14.70 4.39 -4.85
C ALA A 12 14.42 5.24 -3.61
N ASP A 13 13.20 5.78 -3.50
CA ASP A 13 12.78 6.66 -2.41
C ASP A 13 12.18 5.90 -1.21
N PHE A 14 12.14 4.57 -1.26
CA PHE A 14 11.47 3.74 -0.24
C PHE A 14 12.42 2.78 0.46
N PHE A 15 12.20 2.61 1.76
CA PHE A 15 12.88 1.61 2.60
C PHE A 15 12.24 0.22 2.47
N GLY A 16 11.88 -0.18 1.25
CA GLY A 16 11.19 -1.42 0.92
C GLY A 16 9.67 -1.28 0.91
N SER A 17 8.96 -2.35 0.56
CA SER A 17 7.49 -2.29 0.45
C SER A 17 6.76 -2.42 1.78
N GLN A 18 7.26 -3.26 2.69
CA GLN A 18 6.55 -3.64 3.92
C GLN A 18 6.69 -2.56 4.99
N VAL A 19 5.59 -2.28 5.70
CA VAL A 19 5.53 -1.39 6.86
C VAL A 19 6.57 -1.80 7.91
N GLN A 20 7.25 -0.81 8.48
CA GLN A 20 8.29 -0.95 9.50
C GLN A 20 8.00 -0.02 10.67
N THR A 21 8.56 -0.33 11.83
CA THR A 21 8.39 0.45 13.05
C THR A 21 9.27 1.70 13.09
N GLU A 22 10.39 1.68 12.37
CA GLU A 22 11.42 2.70 12.40
C GLU A 22 11.19 3.80 11.35
N THR A 23 10.43 3.48 10.30
CA THR A 23 10.16 4.43 9.22
C THR A 23 8.85 4.15 8.52
N GLU A 24 8.21 5.26 8.20
CA GLU A 24 6.96 5.33 7.46
C GLU A 24 7.17 5.50 5.94
N GLN A 25 8.43 5.64 5.50
CA GLN A 25 8.83 5.74 4.08
C GLN A 25 8.95 4.35 3.43
N THR A 26 7.89 3.55 3.58
CA THR A 26 7.72 2.25 2.90
C THR A 26 6.55 2.36 1.93
N VAL A 27 6.52 1.53 0.89
CA VAL A 27 5.44 1.62 -0.12
C VAL A 27 4.06 1.39 0.54
N ASN A 28 3.93 0.35 1.35
CA ASN A 28 2.67 0.07 2.04
C ASN A 28 2.37 1.14 3.09
N GLY A 29 3.35 1.64 3.84
CA GLY A 29 3.12 2.68 4.85
C GLY A 29 2.64 4.00 4.23
N VAL A 30 3.24 4.44 3.12
CA VAL A 30 2.78 5.61 2.37
C VAL A 30 1.37 5.40 1.82
N LEU A 31 1.08 4.21 1.29
CA LEU A 31 -0.24 3.89 0.76
C LEU A 31 -1.31 3.83 1.85
N GLU A 32 -1.02 3.22 3.01
CA GLU A 32 -1.91 3.19 4.17
C GLU A 32 -2.21 4.61 4.67
N ARG A 33 -1.20 5.49 4.74
CA ARG A 33 -1.43 6.91 5.07
C ARG A 33 -2.31 7.62 4.05
N ALA A 34 -2.07 7.41 2.76
CA ALA A 34 -2.88 8.00 1.71
C ALA A 34 -4.33 7.53 1.78
N LEU A 35 -4.55 6.23 2.02
CA LEU A 35 -5.89 5.64 2.23
C LEU A 35 -6.57 6.21 3.49
N GLY A 36 -5.81 6.45 4.56
CA GLY A 36 -6.32 7.09 5.78
C GLY A 36 -6.89 8.49 5.53
N THR A 37 -6.37 9.25 4.55
CA THR A 37 -6.97 10.55 4.15
C THR A 37 -8.37 10.42 3.56
N LEU A 38 -8.74 9.22 3.09
CA LEU A 38 -10.05 8.85 2.59
C LEU A 38 -10.87 8.07 3.63
N GLN A 39 -10.41 8.06 4.89
CA GLN A 39 -10.99 7.31 6.01
C GLN A 39 -10.99 5.78 5.79
N ILE A 40 -10.15 5.29 4.88
CA ILE A 40 -9.93 3.86 4.65
C ILE A 40 -8.81 3.41 5.57
N GLU A 41 -9.21 2.92 6.74
CA GLU A 41 -8.29 2.42 7.77
C GLU A 41 -7.97 0.94 7.57
N GLY A 42 -6.76 0.53 7.97
CA GLY A 42 -6.34 -0.86 8.00
C GLY A 42 -5.09 -1.15 7.17
N LYS A 43 -4.70 -2.42 7.14
CA LYS A 43 -3.46 -2.86 6.49
C LYS A 43 -3.64 -3.06 5.00
N VAL A 44 -2.63 -2.66 4.24
CA VAL A 44 -2.47 -3.06 2.84
C VAL A 44 -1.70 -4.37 2.75
N ILE A 45 -2.28 -5.34 2.04
CA ILE A 45 -1.66 -6.65 1.81
C ILE A 45 -1.20 -6.75 0.36
N ALA A 46 0.11 -6.73 0.15
CA ALA A 46 0.73 -6.87 -1.17
C ALA A 46 0.92 -8.33 -1.59
N SER A 47 0.94 -8.61 -2.90
CA SER A 47 1.19 -9.95 -3.46
C SER A 47 2.61 -10.45 -3.24
N GLY A 48 3.54 -9.55 -2.95
CA GLY A 48 4.93 -9.88 -2.62
C GLY A 48 5.62 -8.75 -1.89
N ARG A 49 6.75 -9.07 -1.26
CA ARG A 49 7.61 -8.09 -0.58
C ARG A 49 8.74 -7.67 -1.53
N THR A 50 9.09 -6.39 -1.53
CA THR A 50 10.30 -5.89 -2.17
C THR A 50 11.23 -5.28 -1.13
N ASP A 51 12.53 -5.50 -1.32
CA ASP A 51 13.58 -4.90 -0.48
C ASP A 51 13.76 -3.41 -0.80
N ARG A 52 14.52 -2.71 0.05
CA ARG A 52 14.85 -1.29 -0.14
C ARG A 52 15.45 -1.05 -1.53
N GLY A 53 14.97 0.00 -2.21
CA GLY A 53 15.45 0.37 -3.54
C GLY A 53 14.82 -0.41 -4.69
N VAL A 54 14.16 -1.55 -4.46
CA VAL A 54 13.60 -2.38 -5.53
C VAL A 54 12.32 -1.75 -6.10
N HIS A 55 12.24 -1.66 -7.42
CA HIS A 55 11.10 -1.09 -8.14
C HIS A 55 10.02 -2.14 -8.43
N ALA A 56 8.80 -1.67 -8.73
CA ALA A 56 7.76 -2.52 -9.31
C ALA A 56 6.95 -1.76 -10.36
N THR A 57 6.56 -2.46 -11.43
CA THR A 57 5.71 -1.91 -12.49
C THR A 57 4.24 -2.31 -12.35
N ARG A 58 3.96 -3.44 -11.70
CA ARG A 58 2.61 -4.01 -11.53
C ARG A 58 2.48 -4.78 -10.21
N GLN A 59 2.88 -4.18 -9.10
CA GLN A 59 2.65 -4.80 -7.80
C GLN A 59 1.15 -4.86 -7.53
N VAL A 60 0.64 -6.03 -7.21
CA VAL A 60 -0.78 -6.22 -6.85
C VAL A 60 -0.91 -6.15 -5.34
N LEU A 61 -1.97 -5.52 -4.87
CA LEU A 61 -2.29 -5.45 -3.44
C LEU A 61 -3.79 -5.41 -3.22
N HIS A 62 -4.22 -5.70 -2.00
CA HIS A 62 -5.59 -5.50 -1.58
C HIS A 62 -5.69 -4.82 -0.22
N PHE A 63 -6.84 -4.20 0.01
CA PHE A 63 -7.30 -3.69 1.30
C PHE A 63 -8.83 -3.77 1.36
N ASP A 64 -9.37 -3.61 2.56
CA ASP A 64 -10.81 -3.65 2.80
C ASP A 64 -11.34 -2.22 2.93
N LEU A 65 -12.42 -1.95 2.20
CA LEU A 65 -13.17 -0.71 2.28
C LEU A 65 -14.18 -0.74 3.43
N PRO A 66 -14.37 0.39 4.10
CA PRO A 66 -15.40 0.54 5.11
C PRO A 66 -16.81 0.59 4.46
N PRO A 67 -17.89 0.36 5.25
CA PRO A 67 -19.23 0.13 4.71
C PRO A 67 -19.85 1.29 3.91
N TYR A 68 -19.36 2.51 4.09
CA TYR A 68 -19.88 3.70 3.41
C TYR A 68 -19.29 3.89 2.00
N TRP A 69 -18.25 3.15 1.61
CA TRP A 69 -17.78 3.03 0.23
C TRP A 69 -18.42 1.78 -0.40
N ASN A 70 -19.65 1.93 -0.92
CA ASN A 70 -20.47 0.81 -1.37
C ASN A 70 -20.88 0.84 -2.86
N ASP A 71 -20.42 1.85 -3.61
CA ASP A 71 -20.82 2.16 -4.99
C ASP A 71 -19.62 2.41 -5.93
N LEU A 72 -18.57 1.59 -5.82
CA LEU A 72 -17.38 1.66 -6.70
C LEU A 72 -17.60 1.14 -8.11
#